data_AF-A0A317DRS2-F1
#
_entry.id   AF-A0A317DRS2-F1
#
_cell.length_a   1.000
_cell.length_b   1.000
_cell.length_c   1.000
_cell.angle_alpha   90.00
_cell.angle_beta   90.00
_cell.angle_gamma   90.00
#
_symmetry.space_group_name_H-M   'P 1'
#
loop_
_entity.id
_entity.type
_entity.pdbx_description
1 polymer ?
#
loop_
_entity_poly.entity_id
_entity_poly.type
_entity_poly.pdbx_seq_one_letter_code
_entity_poly.pdbx_strand_id
1 'polypeptide(L)'
;MPSRQDQLHSYQFTVQRAVAALVMRETDPAQSPFRRLAGAGLASVLVAVIGLGGFALYGLFAGGGSSWRDAGAVIVEKESGARFVYREQRLHPVLNYASALLIIGADRPKTVLVSRRSIEGVPRGLPLGIADAPDSLPAPGRLSTAPWTVCSVISTEVGRTEPGSALLIGRDATGGRPLGEQGVLLRHPDGSLHLLWHHRRHLLRDTDRVLAALAATRDRAVPVAPALLNIVPAGADLAPPTVRGLGERSARVTGATVGDVYLVRNSGGGRQYAVAERDGLAGITELQAGLLLARTGQGEPEPITLGRFAALPKLPGRVPTGPGSLG
;
A
#
# COMPACT_ATOMS: atom_id res chain seq x y z
N MET A 1 -19.58 -49.46 88.60
CA MET A 1 -20.78 -48.61 88.44
C MET A 1 -20.80 -48.16 86.99
N PRO A 2 -21.89 -48.39 86.22
CA PRO A 2 -21.99 -47.85 84.87
C PRO A 2 -21.94 -46.31 84.95
N SER A 3 -21.21 -45.68 84.03
CA SER A 3 -21.04 -44.23 84.00
C SER A 3 -22.32 -43.52 83.52
N ARG A 4 -22.48 -42.22 83.80
CA ARG A 4 -23.62 -41.43 83.26
C ARG A 4 -23.66 -41.45 81.74
N GLN A 5 -22.50 -41.60 81.10
CA GLN A 5 -22.38 -41.72 79.65
C GLN A 5 -22.97 -43.06 79.18
N ASP A 6 -22.72 -44.17 79.89
CA ASP A 6 -23.32 -45.46 79.57
C ASP A 6 -24.85 -45.43 79.71
N GLN A 7 -25.37 -44.70 80.70
CA GLN A 7 -26.82 -44.51 80.87
C GLN A 7 -27.45 -43.67 79.75
N LEU A 8 -26.75 -42.64 79.26
CA LEU A 8 -27.23 -41.86 78.12
C LEU A 8 -27.22 -42.66 76.82
N HIS A 9 -26.16 -43.45 76.60
CA HIS A 9 -26.06 -44.31 75.43
C HIS A 9 -27.11 -45.43 75.45
N SER A 10 -27.37 -46.05 76.61
CA SER A 10 -28.42 -47.07 76.73
C SER A 10 -29.81 -46.49 76.50
N TYR A 11 -30.11 -45.31 77.08
CA TYR A 11 -31.37 -44.62 76.86
C TYR A 11 -31.57 -44.23 75.39
N GLN A 12 -30.55 -43.64 74.75
CA GLN A 12 -30.60 -43.29 73.32
C GLN A 12 -30.83 -44.52 72.43
N PHE A 13 -30.18 -45.64 72.76
CA PHE A 13 -30.34 -46.89 72.03
C PHE A 13 -31.77 -47.46 72.17
N THR A 14 -32.34 -47.46 73.37
CA THR A 14 -33.73 -47.89 73.60
C THR A 14 -34.73 -47.00 72.87
N VAL A 15 -34.54 -45.68 72.91
CA VAL A 15 -35.39 -44.73 72.17
C VAL A 15 -35.27 -44.94 70.66
N GLN A 16 -34.07 -45.13 70.13
CA GLN A 16 -33.85 -45.42 68.71
C GLN A 16 -34.55 -46.71 68.26
N ARG A 17 -34.51 -47.78 69.06
CA ARG A 17 -35.23 -49.03 68.77
C ARG A 17 -36.75 -48.85 68.81
N ALA A 18 -37.27 -48.10 69.78
CA ALA A 18 -38.71 -47.83 69.88
C ALA A 18 -39.22 -47.03 68.67
N VAL A 19 -38.48 -45.99 68.26
CA VAL A 19 -38.82 -45.19 67.08
C VAL A 19 -38.70 -46.00 65.79
N ALA A 20 -37.65 -46.82 65.66
CA ALA A 20 -37.48 -47.70 64.49
C ALA A 20 -38.61 -48.74 64.39
N ALA A 21 -39.04 -49.33 65.51
CA ALA A 21 -40.15 -50.27 65.55
C ALA A 21 -41.49 -49.63 65.15
N LEU A 22 -41.71 -48.37 65.55
CA LEU A 22 -42.95 -47.65 65.21
C LEU A 22 -43.00 -47.21 63.74
N VAL A 23 -41.87 -46.74 63.21
CA VAL A 23 -41.80 -46.15 61.86
C VAL A 23 -41.55 -47.20 60.78
N MET A 24 -40.67 -48.16 61.04
CA MET A 24 -40.22 -49.16 60.06
C MET A 24 -40.80 -50.56 60.31
N ARG A 25 -41.57 -50.76 61.38
CA ARG A 25 -42.17 -52.05 61.79
C ARG A 25 -41.14 -53.16 62.05
N GLU A 26 -39.92 -52.79 62.45
CA GLU A 26 -38.79 -53.70 62.66
C GLU A 26 -38.09 -53.36 63.99
N THR A 27 -37.86 -54.36 64.84
CA THR A 27 -37.38 -54.15 66.23
C THR A 27 -35.86 -54.18 66.39
N ASP A 28 -35.11 -54.54 65.33
CA ASP A 28 -33.64 -54.62 65.36
C ASP A 28 -32.99 -54.42 63.97
N PRO A 29 -32.90 -53.19 63.45
CA PRO A 29 -32.28 -52.94 62.16
C PRO A 29 -30.74 -53.01 62.25
N ALA A 30 -30.10 -53.86 61.45
CA ALA A 30 -28.63 -54.01 61.39
C ALA A 30 -27.86 -52.73 60.96
N GLN A 31 -28.55 -51.77 60.34
CA GLN A 31 -28.04 -50.43 60.03
C GLN A 31 -29.14 -49.40 60.22
N SER A 32 -28.81 -48.23 60.79
CA SER A 32 -29.78 -47.14 60.96
C SER A 32 -30.43 -46.76 59.61
N PRO A 33 -31.77 -46.88 59.46
CA PRO A 33 -32.47 -46.59 58.21
C PRO A 33 -32.30 -45.12 57.78
N PHE A 34 -32.13 -44.21 58.75
CA PHE A 34 -31.87 -42.79 58.49
C PHE A 34 -30.46 -42.52 57.96
N ARG A 35 -29.50 -43.44 58.08
CA ARG A 35 -28.13 -43.22 57.56
C ARG A 35 -28.11 -43.10 56.04
N ARG A 36 -28.95 -43.88 55.35
CA ARG A 36 -29.14 -43.79 53.89
C ARG A 36 -29.88 -42.51 53.50
N LEU A 37 -30.93 -42.14 54.22
CA LEU A 37 -31.67 -40.90 53.96
C LEU A 37 -30.82 -39.64 54.24
N ALA A 38 -30.09 -39.60 55.35
CA ALA A 38 -29.22 -38.49 55.72
C ALA A 38 -28.04 -38.36 54.75
N GLY A 39 -27.44 -39.49 54.34
CA GLY A 39 -26.39 -39.50 53.31
C GLY A 39 -26.90 -39.02 51.94
N ALA A 40 -28.08 -39.48 51.53
CA ALA A 40 -28.71 -39.03 50.28
C ALA A 40 -29.11 -37.55 50.33
N GLY A 41 -29.58 -37.05 51.49
CA GLY A 41 -29.90 -35.64 51.70
C GLY A 41 -28.66 -34.73 51.67
N LEU A 42 -27.55 -35.13 52.29
CA LEU A 42 -26.29 -34.40 52.19
C LEU A 42 -25.74 -34.38 50.76
N ALA A 43 -25.81 -35.52 50.06
CA ALA A 43 -25.39 -35.61 48.66
C ALA A 43 -26.26 -34.72 47.76
N SER A 44 -27.57 -34.69 47.95
CA SER A 44 -28.47 -33.84 47.14
C SER A 44 -28.25 -32.35 47.40
N VAL A 45 -28.02 -31.94 48.65
CA VAL A 45 -27.66 -30.55 49.00
C VAL A 45 -26.33 -30.16 48.36
N LEU A 46 -25.31 -31.04 48.40
CA LEU A 46 -24.01 -30.76 47.78
C LEU A 46 -24.15 -30.58 46.27
N VAL A 47 -24.91 -31.44 45.60
CA VAL A 47 -25.19 -31.33 44.15
C VAL A 47 -25.96 -30.03 43.85
N ALA A 48 -26.93 -29.65 44.67
CA ALA A 48 -27.67 -28.40 44.50
C ALA A 48 -26.76 -27.17 44.62
N VAL A 49 -25.86 -27.15 45.61
CA VAL A 49 -24.88 -26.06 45.81
C VAL A 49 -23.91 -25.97 44.63
N ILE A 50 -23.39 -27.11 44.14
CA ILE A 50 -22.53 -27.16 42.95
C ILE A 50 -23.29 -26.64 41.72
N GLY A 51 -24.55 -27.05 41.55
CA GLY A 51 -25.41 -26.58 40.47
C GLY A 51 -25.63 -25.07 40.51
N LEU A 52 -26.02 -24.52 41.67
CA LEU A 52 -26.15 -23.07 41.86
C LEU A 52 -24.83 -22.33 41.59
N GLY A 53 -23.70 -22.87 42.06
CA GLY A 53 -22.38 -22.31 41.78
C GLY A 53 -22.06 -22.27 40.28
N GLY A 54 -22.39 -23.34 39.55
CA GLY A 54 -22.24 -23.41 38.10
C GLY A 54 -23.09 -22.36 37.37
N PHE A 55 -24.37 -22.21 37.75
CA PHE A 55 -25.24 -21.18 37.18
C PHE A 55 -24.81 -19.76 37.53
N ALA A 56 -24.31 -19.52 38.74
CA ALA A 56 -23.78 -18.22 39.15
C ALA A 56 -22.54 -17.83 38.34
N LEU A 57 -21.59 -18.74 38.16
CA LEU A 57 -20.41 -18.53 37.30
C LEU A 57 -20.82 -18.29 35.84
N TYR A 58 -21.74 -19.10 35.33
CA TYR A 58 -22.27 -18.91 33.97
C TYR A 58 -22.92 -17.53 33.80
N GLY A 59 -23.75 -17.10 34.76
CA GLY A 59 -24.38 -15.78 34.74
C GLY A 59 -23.38 -14.62 34.74
N LEU A 60 -22.28 -14.75 35.49
CA LEU A 60 -21.22 -13.74 35.55
C LEU A 60 -20.51 -13.57 34.20
N PHE A 61 -20.24 -14.66 33.47
CA PHE A 61 -19.57 -14.60 32.16
C PHE A 61 -20.52 -14.38 30.99
N ALA A 62 -21.79 -14.74 31.13
CA ALA A 62 -22.83 -14.51 30.11
C ALA A 62 -23.44 -13.10 30.18
N GLY A 63 -23.23 -12.36 31.28
CA GLY A 63 -23.72 -11.00 31.48
C GLY A 63 -22.92 -9.95 30.70
N GLY A 64 -23.63 -9.16 29.90
CA GLY A 64 -23.08 -8.09 29.05
C GLY A 64 -22.51 -6.92 29.83
N GLY A 65 -21.20 -6.92 30.07
CA GLY A 65 -20.49 -5.74 30.61
C GLY A 65 -20.61 -4.52 29.68
N SER A 66 -20.56 -3.31 30.25
CA SER A 66 -20.69 -2.04 29.52
C SER A 66 -19.41 -1.57 28.81
N SER A 67 -18.37 -2.41 28.80
CA SER A 67 -17.06 -2.09 28.19
C SER A 67 -17.13 -1.81 26.67
N TRP A 68 -18.22 -2.24 26.02
CA TRP A 68 -18.47 -1.95 24.60
C TRP A 68 -18.88 -0.50 24.32
N ARG A 69 -19.28 0.29 25.34
CA ARG A 69 -19.63 1.72 25.20
C ARG A 69 -18.41 2.65 25.09
N ASP A 70 -17.21 2.09 25.02
CA ASP A 70 -15.99 2.83 24.76
C ASP A 70 -16.02 3.41 23.34
N ALA A 71 -15.74 4.70 23.19
CA ALA A 71 -15.63 5.36 21.90
C ALA A 71 -14.49 4.79 21.04
N GLY A 72 -13.52 4.11 21.65
CA GLY A 72 -12.40 3.41 21.02
C GLY A 72 -12.70 2.01 20.50
N ALA A 73 -13.94 1.51 20.62
CA ALA A 73 -14.28 0.11 20.34
C ALA A 73 -15.13 -0.08 19.07
N VAL A 74 -14.72 -1.01 18.22
CA VAL A 74 -15.59 -1.59 17.19
C VAL A 74 -16.44 -2.66 17.84
N ILE A 75 -17.75 -2.48 17.79
CA ILE A 75 -18.70 -3.40 18.42
C ILE A 75 -19.19 -4.36 17.34
N VAL A 76 -19.05 -5.66 17.58
CA VAL A 76 -19.54 -6.70 16.66
C VAL A 76 -20.54 -7.58 17.38
N GLU A 77 -21.76 -7.62 16.86
CA GLU A 77 -22.83 -8.51 17.34
C GLU A 77 -22.47 -9.96 17.01
N LYS A 78 -22.40 -10.83 18.03
CA LYS A 78 -22.00 -12.23 17.89
C LYS A 78 -22.95 -13.02 17.00
N GLU A 79 -24.24 -12.70 17.05
CA GLU A 79 -25.31 -13.47 16.40
C GLU A 79 -25.46 -13.15 14.91
N SER A 80 -25.29 -11.89 14.51
CA SER A 80 -25.52 -11.42 13.14
C SER A 80 -24.23 -11.00 12.41
N GLY A 81 -23.14 -10.80 13.14
CA GLY A 81 -21.93 -10.14 12.63
C GLY A 81 -22.12 -8.64 12.36
N ALA A 82 -23.28 -8.06 12.69
CA ALA A 82 -23.55 -6.64 12.51
C ALA A 82 -22.56 -5.81 13.32
N ARG A 83 -22.05 -4.75 12.69
CA ARG A 83 -20.99 -3.91 13.23
C ARG A 83 -21.55 -2.56 13.62
N PHE A 84 -21.13 -2.07 14.78
CA PHE A 84 -21.58 -0.81 15.32
C PHE A 84 -20.40 -0.01 15.87
N VAL A 85 -20.57 1.30 15.90
CA VAL A 85 -19.75 2.23 16.68
C VAL A 85 -20.67 2.99 17.64
N TYR A 86 -20.19 3.24 18.85
CA TYR A 86 -20.95 3.98 19.85
C TYR A 86 -20.47 5.43 19.91
N ARG A 87 -21.33 6.37 19.50
CA ARG A 87 -21.08 7.81 19.55
C ARG A 87 -22.36 8.55 19.88
N GLU A 88 -22.23 9.70 20.53
CA GLU A 88 -23.39 10.56 20.85
C GLU A 88 -24.49 9.80 21.63
N GLN A 89 -24.07 8.86 22.47
CA GLN A 89 -24.92 7.94 23.23
C GLN A 89 -25.81 7.02 22.38
N ARG A 90 -25.51 6.87 21.08
CA ARG A 90 -26.23 6.01 20.12
C ARG A 90 -25.32 4.96 19.51
N LEU A 91 -25.92 3.83 19.13
CA LEU A 91 -25.27 2.82 18.30
C LEU A 91 -25.52 3.12 16.82
N HIS A 92 -24.47 3.46 16.11
CA HIS A 92 -24.53 3.65 14.67
C HIS A 92 -24.13 2.34 13.97
N PRO A 93 -25.01 1.73 13.16
CA PRO A 93 -24.62 0.62 12.30
C PRO A 93 -23.52 1.07 11.33
N VAL A 94 -22.54 0.22 11.04
CA VAL A 94 -21.45 0.56 10.12
C VAL A 94 -21.40 -0.39 8.95
N LEU A 95 -21.24 0.15 7.74
CA LEU A 95 -21.26 -0.61 6.49
C LEU A 95 -20.13 -1.64 6.38
N ASN A 96 -18.97 -1.36 6.96
CA ASN A 96 -17.81 -2.27 6.95
C ASN A 96 -16.85 -2.01 8.11
N TYR A 97 -15.97 -2.98 8.36
CA TYR A 97 -14.96 -2.91 9.42
C TYR A 97 -13.97 -1.75 9.22
N ALA A 98 -13.50 -1.52 7.98
CA ALA A 98 -12.58 -0.40 7.70
C ALA A 98 -13.20 0.97 8.05
N SER A 99 -14.47 1.17 7.71
CA SER A 99 -15.19 2.39 8.10
C SER A 99 -15.31 2.53 9.61
N ALA A 100 -15.54 1.43 10.34
CA ALA A 100 -15.61 1.48 11.81
C ALA A 100 -14.27 1.91 12.41
N LEU A 101 -13.15 1.38 11.91
CA LEU A 101 -11.81 1.79 12.32
C LEU A 101 -11.55 3.28 12.02
N LEU A 102 -11.92 3.75 10.84
CA LEU A 102 -11.76 5.16 10.45
C LEU A 102 -12.60 6.11 11.32
N ILE A 103 -13.83 5.73 11.65
CA ILE A 103 -14.72 6.53 12.51
C ILE A 103 -14.21 6.61 13.94
N ILE A 104 -13.67 5.50 14.47
CA ILE A 104 -13.08 5.46 15.80
C ILE A 104 -11.79 6.28 15.85
N GLY A 105 -10.94 6.19 14.82
CA GLY A 105 -9.73 7.00 14.69
C GLY A 105 -8.69 6.78 15.79
N ALA A 106 -8.75 5.66 16.51
CA ALA A 106 -7.82 5.33 17.59
C ALA A 106 -6.58 4.60 17.04
N ASP A 107 -5.41 4.88 17.61
CA ASP A 107 -4.13 4.23 17.23
C ASP A 107 -4.15 2.70 17.43
N ARG A 108 -4.90 2.24 18.44
CA ARG A 108 -5.05 0.81 18.79
C ARG A 108 -6.53 0.49 19.00
N PRO A 109 -7.30 0.35 17.91
CA PRO A 109 -8.72 0.07 17.98
C PRO A 109 -8.94 -1.32 18.57
N LYS A 110 -9.94 -1.46 19.44
CA LYS A 110 -10.31 -2.75 20.03
C LYS A 110 -11.59 -3.24 19.37
N THR A 111 -11.62 -4.51 19.00
CA THR A 111 -12.87 -5.16 18.57
C THR A 111 -13.49 -5.87 19.77
N VAL A 112 -14.73 -5.52 20.11
CA VAL A 112 -15.47 -6.12 21.21
C VAL A 112 -16.66 -6.90 20.66
N LEU A 113 -16.73 -8.18 21.01
CA LEU A 113 -17.83 -9.06 20.65
C LEU A 113 -18.92 -8.96 21.71
N VAL A 114 -20.12 -8.53 21.32
CA VAL A 114 -21.28 -8.37 22.21
C VAL A 114 -22.42 -9.28 21.77
N SER A 115 -23.20 -9.79 22.72
CA SER A 115 -24.46 -10.44 22.38
C SER A 115 -25.52 -9.39 22.05
N ARG A 116 -26.49 -9.74 21.20
CA ARG A 116 -27.63 -8.90 20.85
C ARG A 116 -28.34 -8.31 22.08
N ARG A 117 -28.52 -9.13 23.12
CA ARG A 117 -29.15 -8.75 24.39
C ARG A 117 -28.38 -7.64 25.13
N SER A 118 -27.06 -7.59 24.98
CA SER A 118 -26.21 -6.61 25.68
C SER A 118 -26.34 -5.18 25.13
N ILE A 119 -26.78 -5.06 23.87
CA ILE A 119 -26.98 -3.79 23.16
C ILE A 119 -28.47 -3.47 22.95
N GLU A 120 -29.35 -4.26 23.55
CA GLU A 120 -30.79 -4.08 23.51
C GLU A 120 -31.19 -2.82 24.30
N GLY A 121 -32.18 -2.09 23.78
CA GLY A 121 -32.65 -0.83 24.39
C GLY A 121 -31.74 0.39 24.18
N VAL A 122 -30.59 0.24 23.52
CA VAL A 122 -29.69 1.36 23.21
C VAL A 122 -30.18 2.07 21.95
N PRO A 123 -30.36 3.41 21.97
CA PRO A 123 -30.84 4.14 20.81
C PRO A 123 -29.95 3.92 19.59
N ARG A 124 -30.54 3.66 18.42
CA ARG A 124 -29.81 3.50 17.17
C ARG A 124 -29.71 4.84 16.43
N GLY A 125 -28.54 5.09 15.87
CA GLY A 125 -28.27 6.20 14.97
C GLY A 125 -28.43 5.80 13.51
N LEU A 126 -28.20 6.76 12.61
CA LEU A 126 -28.13 6.50 11.18
C LEU A 126 -26.92 5.60 10.85
N PRO A 127 -27.01 4.74 9.82
CA PRO A 127 -25.88 3.96 9.37
C PRO A 127 -24.77 4.88 8.86
N LEU A 128 -23.52 4.52 9.16
CA LEU A 128 -22.32 5.26 8.80
C LEU A 128 -21.37 4.38 7.97
N GLY A 129 -20.53 5.01 7.16
CA GLY A 129 -19.40 4.36 6.50
C GLY A 129 -19.28 4.69 5.02
N ILE A 130 -18.20 4.19 4.44
CA ILE A 130 -17.87 4.32 3.02
C ILE A 130 -18.36 3.05 2.32
N ALA A 131 -19.19 3.20 1.27
CA ALA A 131 -19.64 2.06 0.48
C ALA A 131 -18.44 1.31 -0.13
N ASP A 132 -18.54 -0.01 -0.23
CA ASP A 132 -17.53 -0.91 -0.82
C ASP A 132 -16.13 -0.91 -0.18
N ALA A 133 -15.96 -0.25 0.97
CA ALA A 133 -14.73 -0.38 1.74
C ALA A 133 -14.62 -1.80 2.34
N PRO A 134 -13.38 -2.33 2.47
CA PRO A 134 -13.18 -3.73 2.80
C PRO A 134 -13.55 -4.06 4.25
N ASP A 135 -14.07 -5.26 4.44
CA ASP A 135 -14.36 -5.82 5.76
C ASP A 135 -13.20 -6.58 6.38
N SER A 136 -12.32 -7.10 5.54
CA SER A 136 -11.13 -7.81 5.97
C SER A 136 -9.92 -6.96 5.70
N LEU A 137 -9.19 -6.63 6.75
CA LEU A 137 -7.92 -5.93 6.67
C LEU A 137 -6.80 -6.89 7.06
N PRO A 138 -5.68 -6.90 6.32
CA PRO A 138 -4.52 -7.68 6.71
C PRO A 138 -3.97 -7.17 8.04
N ALA A 139 -3.49 -8.08 8.89
CA ALA A 139 -2.71 -7.69 10.06
C ALA A 139 -1.44 -6.94 9.62
N PRO A 140 -0.85 -6.07 10.47
CA PRO A 140 0.35 -5.29 10.11
C PRO A 140 1.51 -6.13 9.57
N GLY A 141 1.75 -7.33 10.14
CA GLY A 141 2.79 -8.27 9.68
C GLY A 141 2.45 -9.04 8.38
N ARG A 142 1.29 -8.80 7.78
CA ARG A 142 0.82 -9.42 6.53
C ARG A 142 0.74 -8.43 5.37
N LEU A 143 1.23 -7.20 5.57
CA LEU A 143 1.36 -6.22 4.50
C LEU A 143 2.47 -6.67 3.54
N SER A 144 2.19 -6.64 2.24
CA SER A 144 3.17 -7.00 1.22
C SER A 144 4.19 -5.88 1.06
N THR A 145 5.47 -6.19 1.30
CA THR A 145 6.62 -5.33 0.96
C THR A 145 7.25 -5.72 -0.38
N ALA A 146 6.62 -6.64 -1.09
CA ALA A 146 7.17 -7.19 -2.32
C ALA A 146 7.11 -6.18 -3.46
N PRO A 147 8.03 -6.23 -4.43
CA PRO A 147 8.11 -5.25 -5.51
C PRO A 147 6.87 -5.28 -6.38
N TRP A 148 6.62 -4.13 -7.01
CA TRP A 148 5.54 -3.93 -7.97
C TRP A 148 6.16 -3.78 -9.35
N THR A 149 5.57 -4.45 -10.35
CA THR A 149 5.99 -4.31 -11.75
C THR A 149 4.82 -3.80 -12.58
N VAL A 150 5.04 -2.69 -13.29
CA VAL A 150 4.06 -2.11 -14.23
C VAL A 150 4.45 -2.49 -15.64
N CYS A 151 3.51 -3.10 -16.36
CA CYS A 151 3.68 -3.53 -17.74
C CYS A 151 2.71 -2.77 -18.65
N SER A 152 3.18 -2.41 -19.84
CA SER A 152 2.32 -2.06 -20.96
C SER A 152 2.14 -3.29 -21.83
N VAL A 153 0.91 -3.71 -22.06
CA VAL A 153 0.56 -4.89 -22.85
C VAL A 153 -0.26 -4.48 -24.05
N ILE A 154 0.09 -4.96 -25.23
CA ILE A 154 -0.75 -4.76 -26.42
C ILE A 154 -1.86 -5.81 -26.33
N SER A 155 -3.12 -5.37 -26.34
CA SER A 155 -4.24 -6.32 -26.31
C SER A 155 -4.27 -7.11 -27.62
N THR A 156 -4.47 -8.43 -27.51
CA THR A 156 -4.73 -9.30 -28.66
C THR A 156 -6.24 -9.45 -28.92
N GLU A 157 -7.09 -8.73 -28.20
CA GLU A 157 -8.53 -8.74 -28.40
C GLU A 157 -8.89 -8.07 -29.73
N VAL A 158 -9.75 -8.75 -30.51
CA VAL A 158 -10.22 -8.25 -31.81
C VAL A 158 -10.92 -6.90 -31.61
N GLY A 159 -10.38 -5.85 -32.23
CA GLY A 159 -10.92 -4.49 -32.18
C GLY A 159 -10.32 -3.56 -31.12
N ARG A 160 -9.41 -4.03 -30.25
CA ARG A 160 -8.63 -3.17 -29.34
C ARG A 160 -7.15 -3.18 -29.72
N THR A 161 -6.75 -2.19 -30.50
CA THR A 161 -5.36 -2.00 -30.91
C THR A 161 -4.55 -1.16 -29.91
N GLU A 162 -5.22 -0.55 -28.92
CA GLU A 162 -4.59 0.31 -27.93
C GLU A 162 -3.90 -0.49 -26.81
N PRO A 163 -2.71 -0.07 -26.35
CA PRO A 163 -2.03 -0.72 -25.23
C PRO A 163 -2.80 -0.60 -23.90
N GLY A 164 -2.96 -1.72 -23.20
CA GLY A 164 -3.46 -1.80 -21.83
C GLY A 164 -2.35 -1.76 -20.79
N SER A 165 -2.71 -1.45 -19.54
CA SER A 165 -1.78 -1.49 -18.39
C SER A 165 -2.03 -2.74 -17.55
N ALA A 166 -0.95 -3.39 -17.10
CA ALA A 166 -1.00 -4.50 -16.14
C ALA A 166 -0.08 -4.21 -14.96
N LEU A 167 -0.56 -4.48 -13.74
CA LEU A 167 0.21 -4.36 -12.51
C LEU A 167 0.40 -5.75 -11.90
N LEU A 168 1.65 -6.14 -11.71
CA LEU A 168 2.04 -7.36 -11.00
C LEU A 168 2.48 -6.98 -9.58
N ILE A 169 1.85 -7.58 -8.58
CA ILE A 169 2.15 -7.34 -7.17
C ILE A 169 2.80 -8.59 -6.58
N GLY A 170 4.00 -8.42 -6.02
CA GLY A 170 4.72 -9.51 -5.34
C GLY A 170 5.23 -10.60 -6.26
N ARG A 171 5.38 -10.29 -7.54
CA ARG A 171 6.00 -11.15 -8.54
C ARG A 171 6.84 -10.28 -9.46
N ASP A 172 8.06 -10.74 -9.72
CA ASP A 172 8.88 -10.15 -10.76
C ASP A 172 8.33 -10.56 -12.12
N ALA A 173 8.37 -9.64 -13.09
CA ALA A 173 8.07 -10.00 -14.47
C ALA A 173 9.12 -11.00 -14.97
N THR A 174 8.66 -12.17 -15.40
CA THR A 174 9.51 -13.20 -15.99
C THR A 174 9.58 -13.00 -17.50
N GLY A 175 10.80 -12.88 -18.04
CA GLY A 175 11.03 -12.66 -19.47
C GLY A 175 11.33 -11.20 -19.82
N GLY A 176 11.73 -10.97 -21.08
CA GLY A 176 12.23 -9.68 -21.55
C GLY A 176 13.75 -9.51 -21.38
N ARG A 177 14.27 -8.37 -21.85
CA ARG A 177 15.69 -8.04 -21.79
C ARG A 177 15.86 -6.69 -21.09
N PRO A 178 16.79 -6.56 -20.12
CA PRO A 178 17.13 -5.27 -19.56
C PRO A 178 17.54 -4.29 -20.66
N LEU A 179 17.12 -3.04 -20.52
CA LEU A 179 17.39 -2.03 -21.53
C LEU A 179 18.89 -1.66 -21.59
N GLY A 180 19.60 -1.73 -20.46
CA GLY A 180 21.01 -1.35 -20.37
C GLY A 180 21.23 0.09 -20.83
N GLU A 181 22.20 0.29 -21.71
CA GLU A 181 22.55 1.60 -22.28
C GLU A 181 21.63 2.04 -23.46
N GLN A 182 20.69 1.19 -23.86
CA GLN A 182 19.84 1.45 -25.02
C GLN A 182 18.71 2.43 -24.67
N GLY A 183 18.24 3.19 -25.65
CA GLY A 183 17.03 4.00 -25.54
C GLY A 183 15.86 3.33 -26.28
N VAL A 184 14.64 3.46 -25.76
CA VAL A 184 13.42 3.03 -26.48
C VAL A 184 12.56 4.23 -26.80
N LEU A 185 12.16 4.34 -28.06
CA LEU A 185 11.17 5.32 -28.49
C LEU A 185 9.77 4.77 -28.20
N LEU A 186 9.01 5.51 -27.40
CA LEU A 186 7.67 5.15 -26.94
C LEU A 186 6.64 6.12 -27.50
N ARG A 187 5.49 5.60 -27.93
CA ARG A 187 4.35 6.38 -28.40
C ARG A 187 3.21 6.30 -27.38
N HIS A 188 2.81 7.45 -26.88
CA HIS A 188 1.65 7.57 -26.00
C HIS A 188 0.35 7.60 -26.84
N PRO A 189 -0.83 7.21 -26.28
CA PRO A 189 -2.08 7.21 -27.03
C PRO A 189 -2.53 8.59 -27.55
N ASP A 190 -2.05 9.69 -26.98
CA ASP A 190 -2.26 11.05 -27.50
C ASP A 190 -1.40 11.40 -28.73
N GLY A 191 -0.56 10.46 -29.19
CA GLY A 191 0.35 10.63 -30.32
C GLY A 191 1.70 11.23 -29.98
N SER A 192 1.93 11.69 -28.74
CA SER A 192 3.24 12.21 -28.32
C SER A 192 4.29 11.10 -28.25
N LEU A 193 5.53 11.47 -28.59
CA LEU A 193 6.68 10.57 -28.55
C LEU A 193 7.58 10.87 -27.36
N HIS A 194 8.03 9.80 -26.71
CA HIS A 194 8.92 9.87 -25.55
C HIS A 194 10.12 8.95 -25.76
N LEU A 195 11.31 9.40 -25.40
CA LEU A 195 12.48 8.54 -25.29
C LEU A 195 12.60 8.04 -23.85
N LEU A 196 12.54 6.73 -23.65
CA LEU A 196 12.91 6.10 -22.38
C LEU A 196 14.40 5.76 -22.41
N TRP A 197 15.18 6.39 -21.54
CA TRP A 197 16.63 6.18 -21.46
C TRP A 197 17.11 6.44 -20.03
N HIS A 198 18.01 5.59 -19.50
CA HIS A 198 18.52 5.65 -18.13
C HIS A 198 17.46 5.96 -17.05
N HIS A 199 16.38 5.19 -17.03
CA HIS A 199 15.29 5.32 -16.05
C HIS A 199 14.56 6.68 -16.06
N ARG A 200 14.67 7.45 -17.15
CA ARG A 200 13.93 8.68 -17.35
C ARG A 200 13.17 8.66 -18.67
N ARG A 201 12.00 9.30 -18.66
CA ARG A 201 11.27 9.61 -19.89
C ARG A 201 11.57 11.02 -20.32
N HIS A 202 11.87 11.19 -21.60
CA HIS A 202 12.12 12.50 -22.19
C HIS A 202 11.09 12.73 -23.28
N LEU A 203 10.27 13.77 -23.14
CA LEU A 203 9.30 14.13 -24.16
C LEU A 203 10.03 14.72 -25.37
N LEU A 204 9.69 14.25 -26.57
CA LEU A 204 10.21 14.83 -27.80
C LEU A 204 9.41 16.09 -28.15
N ARG A 205 10.11 17.22 -28.23
CA ARG A 205 9.61 18.48 -28.78
C ARG A 205 10.25 18.70 -30.14
N ASP A 206 9.49 19.22 -31.09
CA ASP A 206 9.95 19.32 -32.49
C ASP A 206 10.37 17.93 -33.02
N THR A 207 9.38 17.03 -33.02
CA THR A 207 9.55 15.59 -33.21
C THR A 207 10.43 15.23 -34.41
N ASP A 208 10.26 15.91 -35.54
CA ASP A 208 10.98 15.54 -36.76
C ASP A 208 12.48 15.86 -36.64
N ARG A 209 12.86 16.98 -36.00
CA ARG A 209 14.27 17.32 -35.77
C ARG A 209 14.91 16.42 -34.74
N VAL A 210 14.19 16.06 -33.68
CA VAL A 210 14.71 15.14 -32.66
C VAL A 210 14.89 13.74 -33.23
N LEU A 211 13.93 13.25 -34.02
CA LEU A 211 14.06 11.96 -34.69
C LEU A 211 15.23 11.94 -35.69
N ALA A 212 15.43 13.01 -36.45
CA ALA A 212 16.60 13.16 -37.31
C ALA A 212 17.91 13.10 -36.52
N ALA A 213 18.01 13.84 -35.40
CA ALA A 213 19.19 13.83 -34.53
C ALA A 213 19.46 12.47 -33.88
N LEU A 214 18.42 11.68 -33.62
CA LEU A 214 18.51 10.32 -33.08
C LEU A 214 18.69 9.24 -34.16
N ALA A 215 18.73 9.62 -35.44
CA ALA A 215 18.71 8.70 -36.58
C ALA A 215 17.57 7.65 -36.47
N ALA A 216 16.39 8.11 -36.06
CA ALA A 216 15.21 7.27 -35.80
C ALA A 216 14.01 7.70 -36.67
N THR A 217 13.04 6.81 -36.82
CA THR A 217 11.77 7.08 -37.50
C THR A 217 10.60 6.83 -36.56
N ARG A 218 9.45 7.46 -36.85
CA ARG A 218 8.23 7.29 -36.04
C ARG A 218 7.75 5.84 -35.98
N ASP A 219 8.00 5.05 -37.02
CA ASP A 219 7.59 3.64 -37.09
C ASP A 219 8.33 2.74 -36.09
N ARG A 220 9.50 3.17 -35.62
CA ARG A 220 10.22 2.49 -34.54
C ARG A 220 9.62 2.74 -33.16
N ALA A 221 8.66 3.67 -33.04
CA ALA A 221 8.04 3.97 -31.76
C ALA A 221 7.09 2.86 -31.33
N VAL A 222 7.34 2.31 -30.14
CA VAL A 222 6.51 1.26 -29.53
C VAL A 222 5.31 1.92 -28.85
N PRO A 223 4.05 1.57 -29.21
CA PRO A 223 2.87 2.03 -28.49
C PRO A 223 2.89 1.54 -27.05
N VAL A 224 2.64 2.43 -26.10
CA VAL A 224 2.59 2.08 -24.68
C VAL A 224 1.39 2.67 -23.97
N ALA A 225 0.96 1.99 -22.91
CA ALA A 225 -0.11 2.45 -22.06
C ALA A 225 0.38 3.63 -21.19
N PRO A 226 -0.50 4.60 -20.88
CA PRO A 226 -0.10 5.81 -20.13
C PRO A 226 0.54 5.50 -18.77
N ALA A 227 0.10 4.43 -18.09
CA ALA A 227 0.60 4.07 -16.76
C ALA A 227 2.11 3.79 -16.75
N LEU A 228 2.66 3.20 -17.82
CA LEU A 228 4.10 2.93 -17.92
C LEU A 228 4.92 4.22 -17.98
N LEU A 229 4.45 5.24 -18.70
CA LEU A 229 5.14 6.53 -18.75
C LEU A 229 4.99 7.28 -17.41
N ASN A 230 3.84 7.19 -16.76
CA ASN A 230 3.59 7.92 -15.51
C ASN A 230 4.41 7.43 -14.33
N ILE A 231 4.84 6.16 -14.31
CA ILE A 231 5.71 5.63 -13.25
C ILE A 231 7.19 6.01 -13.45
N VAL A 232 7.60 6.35 -14.69
CA VAL A 232 8.97 6.73 -14.98
C VAL A 232 9.17 8.24 -14.73
N PRO A 233 10.15 8.64 -13.92
CA PRO A 233 10.46 10.05 -13.70
C PRO A 233 10.72 10.81 -15.01
N ALA A 234 10.19 12.02 -15.10
CA ALA A 234 10.47 12.90 -16.23
C ALA A 234 11.95 13.36 -16.20
N GLY A 235 12.59 13.30 -17.36
CA GLY A 235 13.83 14.01 -17.66
C GLY A 235 13.55 15.34 -18.35
N ALA A 236 14.62 16.02 -18.77
CA ALA A 236 14.49 17.19 -19.61
C ALA A 236 13.88 16.81 -20.97
N ASP A 237 12.98 17.64 -21.48
CA ASP A 237 12.42 17.48 -22.82
C ASP A 237 13.56 17.51 -23.86
N LEU A 238 13.48 16.62 -24.85
CA LEU A 238 14.39 16.63 -25.99
C LEU A 238 13.89 17.64 -27.00
N ALA A 239 14.65 18.71 -27.18
CA ALA A 239 14.37 19.76 -28.14
C ALA A 239 15.70 20.32 -28.67
N PRO A 240 15.73 20.88 -29.88
CA PRO A 240 16.88 21.65 -30.33
C PRO A 240 17.23 22.78 -29.34
N PRO A 241 18.50 22.86 -28.88
CA PRO A 241 18.94 23.90 -27.96
C PRO A 241 18.59 25.30 -28.48
N THR A 242 18.16 26.18 -27.57
CA THR A 242 17.89 27.58 -27.90
C THR A 242 19.19 28.36 -27.97
N VAL A 243 19.45 28.99 -29.11
CA VAL A 243 20.61 29.87 -29.34
C VAL A 243 20.06 31.25 -29.70
N ARG A 244 20.44 32.29 -28.93
CA ARG A 244 19.97 33.66 -29.18
C ARG A 244 20.64 34.23 -30.43
N GLY A 245 19.86 34.88 -31.30
CA GLY A 245 20.38 35.43 -32.54
C GLY A 245 20.71 34.37 -33.60
N LEU A 246 20.05 33.20 -33.54
CA LEU A 246 20.24 32.11 -34.51
C LEU A 246 20.12 32.64 -35.96
N GLY A 247 21.11 32.34 -36.80
CA GLY A 247 21.18 32.82 -38.19
C GLY A 247 21.86 34.17 -38.38
N GLU A 248 22.19 34.91 -37.31
CA GLU A 248 22.97 36.15 -37.40
C GLU A 248 24.47 35.85 -37.52
N ARG A 249 25.26 36.82 -38.00
CA ARG A 249 26.72 36.69 -38.01
C ARG A 249 27.28 36.76 -36.60
N SER A 250 28.21 35.86 -36.27
CA SER A 250 28.93 35.93 -35.00
C SER A 250 29.87 37.14 -34.97
N ALA A 251 29.91 37.85 -33.84
CA ALA A 251 30.78 39.01 -33.66
C ALA A 251 32.21 38.60 -33.28
N ARG A 252 32.37 37.43 -32.64
CA ARG A 252 33.65 36.97 -32.10
C ARG A 252 34.20 35.71 -32.77
N VAL A 253 33.37 34.99 -33.55
CA VAL A 253 33.80 33.83 -34.33
C VAL A 253 33.79 34.20 -35.82
N THR A 254 34.94 34.62 -36.33
CA THR A 254 35.06 35.12 -37.72
C THR A 254 34.60 34.09 -38.74
N GLY A 255 33.65 34.48 -39.60
CA GLY A 255 33.11 33.65 -40.67
C GLY A 255 31.97 32.73 -40.23
N ALA A 256 31.65 32.65 -38.94
CA ALA A 256 30.58 31.80 -38.43
C ALA A 256 29.24 32.53 -38.35
N THR A 257 28.18 31.78 -38.56
CA THR A 257 26.80 32.15 -38.24
C THR A 257 26.47 31.60 -36.86
N VAL A 258 25.71 32.36 -36.08
CA VAL A 258 25.22 31.93 -34.77
C VAL A 258 24.32 30.71 -34.96
N GLY A 259 24.70 29.60 -34.32
CA GLY A 259 24.07 28.29 -34.50
C GLY A 259 24.95 27.27 -35.22
N ASP A 260 26.01 27.70 -35.90
CA ASP A 260 26.93 26.79 -36.59
C ASP A 260 27.61 25.87 -35.58
N VAL A 261 27.61 24.58 -35.89
CA VAL A 261 28.19 23.52 -35.07
C VAL A 261 29.59 23.23 -35.57
N TYR A 262 30.54 23.24 -34.64
CA TYR A 262 31.95 22.96 -34.87
C TYR A 262 32.38 21.68 -34.15
N LEU A 263 33.31 20.95 -34.77
CA LEU A 263 33.93 19.77 -34.19
C LEU A 263 35.46 19.96 -34.14
N VAL A 264 36.01 19.92 -32.93
CA VAL A 264 37.47 19.81 -32.74
C VAL A 264 37.83 18.36 -32.43
N ARG A 265 38.85 17.86 -33.12
CA ARG A 265 39.42 16.53 -32.91
C ARG A 265 40.88 16.68 -32.52
N ASN A 266 41.34 15.86 -31.57
CA ASN A 266 42.76 15.74 -31.26
C ASN A 266 43.34 14.43 -31.83
N SER A 267 44.67 14.33 -31.88
CA SER A 267 45.38 13.14 -32.37
C SER A 267 45.15 11.89 -31.51
N GLY A 268 44.78 12.05 -30.24
CA GLY A 268 44.45 10.98 -29.31
C GLY A 268 43.01 10.47 -29.41
N GLY A 269 42.23 10.91 -30.41
CA GLY A 269 40.84 10.49 -30.63
C GLY A 269 39.78 11.23 -29.81
N GLY A 270 40.17 12.23 -29.02
CA GLY A 270 39.26 13.12 -28.31
C GLY A 270 38.44 13.97 -29.28
N ARG A 271 37.13 14.07 -29.01
CA ARG A 271 36.16 14.85 -29.79
C ARG A 271 35.47 15.85 -28.86
N GLN A 272 35.39 17.10 -29.27
CA GLN A 272 34.63 18.13 -28.57
C GLN A 272 33.77 18.91 -29.56
N TYR A 273 32.48 18.99 -29.28
CA TYR A 273 31.53 19.77 -30.06
C TYR A 273 31.37 21.16 -29.44
N ALA A 274 31.18 22.16 -30.29
CA ALA A 274 30.87 23.52 -29.88
C ALA A 274 29.86 24.15 -30.84
N VAL A 275 29.07 25.10 -30.34
CA VAL A 275 28.21 25.94 -31.16
C VAL A 275 28.74 27.37 -31.18
N ALA A 276 28.72 28.01 -32.34
CA ALA A 276 29.01 29.43 -32.46
C ALA A 276 27.84 30.25 -31.91
N GLU A 277 28.16 31.16 -30.99
CA GLU A 277 27.28 32.19 -30.51
C GLU A 277 27.81 33.56 -30.91
N ARG A 278 27.05 34.61 -30.59
CA ARG A 278 27.44 35.99 -30.91
C ARG A 278 28.82 36.35 -30.36
N ASP A 279 29.09 35.93 -29.12
CA ASP A 279 30.26 36.37 -28.35
C ASP A 279 31.36 35.30 -28.19
N GLY A 280 31.20 34.11 -28.78
CA GLY A 280 32.21 33.06 -28.69
C GLY A 280 31.68 31.68 -29.04
N LEU A 281 32.43 30.64 -28.62
CA LEU A 281 32.04 29.23 -28.74
C LEU A 281 31.56 28.70 -27.40
N ALA A 282 30.39 28.05 -27.39
CA ALA A 282 29.88 27.32 -26.23
C ALA A 282 30.02 25.80 -26.45
N GLY A 283 30.53 25.08 -25.44
CA GLY A 283 30.64 23.62 -25.49
C GLY A 283 29.27 22.94 -25.44
N ILE A 284 29.06 21.92 -26.27
CA ILE A 284 27.81 21.15 -26.37
C ILE A 284 28.10 19.65 -26.42
N THR A 285 27.08 18.83 -26.13
CA THR A 285 27.15 17.37 -26.29
C THR A 285 26.97 16.94 -27.75
N GLU A 286 27.31 15.68 -28.07
CA GLU A 286 27.09 15.09 -29.40
C GLU A 286 25.59 15.09 -29.77
N LEU A 287 24.70 14.79 -28.81
CA LEU A 287 23.25 14.88 -29.03
C LEU A 287 22.80 16.32 -29.32
N GLN A 288 23.30 17.30 -28.56
CA GLN A 288 22.98 18.71 -28.80
C GLN A 288 23.50 19.19 -30.16
N ALA A 289 24.67 18.72 -30.59
CA ALA A 289 25.19 18.97 -31.93
C ALA A 289 24.25 18.40 -33.00
N GLY A 290 23.86 17.12 -32.91
CA GLY A 290 22.90 16.51 -33.83
C GLY A 290 21.57 17.27 -33.91
N LEU A 291 21.06 17.71 -32.77
CA LEU A 291 19.84 18.52 -32.70
C LEU A 291 20.00 19.90 -33.35
N LEU A 292 21.15 20.55 -33.21
CA LEU A 292 21.43 21.84 -33.85
C LEU A 292 21.67 21.71 -35.36
N LEU A 293 22.33 20.65 -35.83
CA LEU A 293 22.48 20.35 -37.25
C LEU A 293 21.10 20.15 -37.91
N ALA A 294 20.26 19.31 -37.30
CA ALA A 294 18.87 19.12 -37.74
C ALA A 294 18.06 20.44 -37.69
N ARG A 295 18.45 21.38 -36.81
CA ARG A 295 17.77 22.66 -36.67
C ARG A 295 18.18 23.68 -37.74
N THR A 296 19.47 23.79 -38.01
CA THR A 296 20.05 24.79 -38.91
C THR A 296 20.06 24.34 -40.36
N GLY A 297 19.93 23.02 -40.60
CA GLY A 297 20.13 22.42 -41.92
C GLY A 297 21.61 22.24 -42.28
N GLN A 298 22.52 22.50 -41.34
CA GLN A 298 23.94 22.21 -41.52
C GLN A 298 24.12 20.69 -41.65
N GLY A 299 24.79 20.25 -42.73
CA GLY A 299 24.96 18.83 -43.03
C GLY A 299 25.87 18.09 -42.05
N GLU A 300 27.10 18.60 -41.84
CA GLU A 300 28.05 18.08 -40.87
C GLU A 300 28.66 19.21 -40.03
N PRO A 301 29.13 18.93 -38.80
CA PRO A 301 29.90 19.89 -38.02
C PRO A 301 31.11 20.40 -38.79
N GLU A 302 31.33 21.71 -38.80
CA GLU A 302 32.49 22.30 -39.45
C GLU A 302 33.76 21.93 -38.66
N PRO A 303 34.79 21.34 -39.30
CA PRO A 303 36.02 20.99 -38.60
C PRO A 303 36.79 22.25 -38.22
N ILE A 304 37.26 22.30 -36.97
CA ILE A 304 38.10 23.40 -36.47
C ILE A 304 39.42 22.87 -35.90
N THR A 305 40.53 23.54 -36.20
CA THR A 305 41.85 23.15 -35.70
C THR A 305 41.96 23.42 -34.20
N LEU A 306 42.81 22.64 -33.50
CA LEU A 306 43.06 22.83 -32.07
C LEU A 306 43.51 24.26 -31.74
N GLY A 307 44.43 24.82 -32.52
CA GLY A 307 44.94 26.18 -32.33
C GLY A 307 43.85 27.24 -32.51
N ARG A 308 43.03 27.12 -33.57
CA ARG A 308 41.91 28.06 -33.79
C ARG A 308 40.84 27.92 -32.72
N PHE A 309 40.52 26.68 -32.31
CA PHE A 309 39.59 26.45 -31.22
C PHE A 309 40.10 27.09 -29.92
N ALA A 310 41.38 26.91 -29.57
CA ALA A 310 41.96 27.49 -28.36
C ALA A 310 41.99 29.03 -28.36
N ALA A 311 42.17 29.65 -29.54
CA ALA A 311 42.24 31.11 -29.67
C ALA A 311 40.87 31.83 -29.59
N LEU A 312 39.77 31.11 -29.83
CA LEU A 312 38.42 31.69 -29.82
C LEU A 312 37.86 31.82 -28.40
N PRO A 313 37.13 32.91 -28.07
CA PRO A 313 36.49 33.07 -26.76
C PRO A 313 35.58 31.90 -26.39
N LYS A 314 35.66 31.44 -25.13
CA LYS A 314 34.84 30.34 -24.60
C LYS A 314 33.73 30.88 -23.72
N LEU A 315 32.51 30.50 -24.05
CA LEU A 315 31.34 30.74 -23.23
C LEU A 315 31.10 29.54 -22.30
N PRO A 316 30.32 29.70 -21.21
CA PRO A 316 29.84 28.58 -20.42
C PRO A 316 29.23 27.49 -21.30
N GLY A 317 29.55 26.23 -21.02
CA GLY A 317 28.99 25.11 -21.76
C GLY A 317 27.48 25.04 -21.62
N ARG A 318 26.79 24.59 -22.68
CA ARG A 318 25.34 24.36 -22.68
C ARG A 318 24.96 22.95 -22.24
N VAL A 319 25.91 22.20 -21.71
CA VAL A 319 25.66 20.85 -21.18
C VAL A 319 24.83 20.99 -19.92
N PRO A 320 23.61 20.43 -19.85
CA PRO A 320 22.78 20.54 -18.66
C PRO A 320 23.49 19.90 -17.46
N THR A 321 23.82 20.70 -16.45
CA THR A 321 24.40 20.21 -15.19
C THR A 321 23.26 19.79 -14.26
N GLY A 322 22.69 18.63 -14.53
CA GLY A 322 21.69 18.00 -13.67
C GLY A 322 20.24 18.53 -13.81
N PRO A 323 19.28 17.88 -13.13
CA PRO A 323 17.86 18.21 -13.23
C PRO A 323 17.57 19.48 -12.43
N GLY A 324 17.75 20.66 -13.05
CA GLY A 324 17.36 21.92 -12.39
C GLY A 324 17.79 23.23 -13.05
N SER A 325 18.74 23.24 -13.99
CA SER A 325 19.21 24.50 -14.59
C SER A 325 18.59 24.75 -15.97
N LEU A 326 17.31 25.16 -15.97
CA LEU A 326 16.71 25.94 -17.05
C LEU A 326 16.33 27.30 -16.44
N GLY A 327 17.27 28.24 -16.54
CA GLY A 327 17.07 29.67 -16.34
C GLY A 327 17.65 30.41 -17.53
#